data_AF-A0A8X6XB16-F1
#
_entry.id   AF-A0A8X6XB16-F1
#
_cell.length_a   1.000
_cell.length_b   1.000
_cell.length_c   1.000
_cell.angle_alpha   90.00
_cell.angle_beta   90.00
_cell.angle_gamma   90.00
#
_symmetry.space_group_name_H-M   'P 1'
#
loop_
_entity.id
_entity.type
_entity.pdbx_description
1 polymer ?
#
loop_
_entity_poly.entity_id
_entity_poly.type
_entity_poly.pdbx_seq_one_letter_code
_entity_poly.pdbx_strand_id
1 'polypeptide(L)'
;IELDLNTQAEEYTMSSVPVMIQIKIHDRRALVNPFSDGFSLEGGMQYTAYVSMQTQELLPAPYDTDCVDYLEMWKENNGTGVLNHLVSIYYELV
;
A
#
# COMPACT_ATOMS: atom_id res chain seq x y z
N ILE A 1 11.97 11.95 4.39
CA ILE A 1 11.83 11.04 5.55
C ILE A 1 13.14 10.28 5.63
N GLU A 2 13.73 10.20 6.81
CA GLU A 2 14.93 9.40 7.05
C GLU A 2 14.52 8.24 7.96
N LEU A 3 14.86 7.02 7.57
CA LEU A 3 14.55 5.80 8.30
C LEU A 3 15.86 5.04 8.52
N ASP A 4 16.18 4.79 9.77
CA ASP A 4 17.26 3.89 10.18
C ASP A 4 16.61 2.62 10.74
N LEU A 5 16.88 1.48 10.12
CA LEU A 5 16.24 0.20 10.42
C LEU A 5 17.29 -0.80 10.88
N ASN A 6 17.19 -1.20 12.15
CA ASN A 6 17.94 -2.33 12.66
C ASN A 6 17.24 -3.64 12.28
N THR A 7 17.84 -4.40 11.37
CA THR A 7 17.27 -5.63 10.84
C THR A 7 17.51 -6.86 11.71
N GLN A 8 18.30 -6.80 12.79
CA GLN A 8 18.60 -7.91 13.71
C GLN A 8 18.97 -9.21 12.97
N ALA A 9 20.03 -9.17 12.15
CA ALA A 9 20.37 -10.28 11.26
C ALA A 9 20.64 -11.61 11.99
N GLU A 10 21.08 -11.52 13.25
CA GLU A 10 21.39 -12.66 14.12
C GLU A 10 20.14 -13.42 14.59
N GLU A 11 18.95 -12.82 14.51
CA GLU A 11 17.68 -13.46 14.89
C GLU A 11 17.13 -14.41 13.81
N TYR A 12 17.73 -14.40 12.61
CA TYR A 12 17.30 -15.24 11.50
C TYR A 12 17.98 -16.61 11.54
N THR A 13 17.22 -17.65 11.19
CA THR A 13 17.70 -19.05 11.23
C THR A 13 18.60 -19.42 10.06
N MET A 14 18.53 -18.68 8.94
CA MET A 14 19.26 -18.95 7.71
C MET A 14 20.29 -17.85 7.43
N SER A 15 21.53 -18.06 7.87
CA SER A 15 22.63 -17.09 7.68
C SER A 15 23.08 -16.90 6.24
N SER A 16 22.72 -17.82 5.33
CA SER A 16 23.04 -17.73 3.90
C SER A 16 22.03 -16.92 3.09
N VAL A 17 20.92 -16.50 3.70
CA VAL A 17 19.87 -15.72 3.04
C VAL A 17 19.96 -14.27 3.56
N PRO A 18 20.06 -13.27 2.68
CA PRO A 18 20.10 -11.89 3.12
C PRO A 18 18.77 -11.50 3.80
N VAL A 19 18.86 -10.66 4.83
CA VAL A 19 17.66 -10.10 5.46
C VAL A 19 17.05 -9.08 4.51
N MET A 20 15.78 -9.31 4.18
CA MET A 20 15.04 -8.45 3.25
C MET A 20 14.03 -7.59 4.00
N ILE A 21 14.00 -6.31 3.67
CA ILE A 21 13.01 -5.32 4.12
C ILE A 21 11.99 -5.16 2.99
N GLN A 22 10.71 -5.31 3.30
CA GLN A 22 9.62 -5.09 2.35
C GLN A 22 8.98 -3.73 2.62
N ILE A 23 9.05 -2.83 1.66
CA ILE A 23 8.50 -1.46 1.79
C ILE A 23 7.51 -1.17 0.67
N LYS A 24 6.42 -0.49 1.00
CA LYS A 24 5.48 0.02 0.00
C LYS A 24 5.02 1.42 0.38
N ILE A 25 4.93 2.27 -0.64
CA ILE A 25 4.41 3.62 -0.52
C ILE A 25 2.97 3.60 -1.02
N HIS A 26 2.05 4.09 -0.19
CA HIS A 26 0.62 4.10 -0.50
C HIS A 26 -0.06 5.29 0.16
N ASP A 27 -1.28 5.61 -0.26
CA ASP A 27 -2.10 6.62 0.40
C ASP A 27 -2.53 6.16 1.81
N ARG A 28 -2.95 7.09 2.66
CA ARG A 28 -3.22 6.82 4.08
C ARG A 28 -4.33 5.79 4.35
N ARG A 29 -5.14 5.44 3.35
CA ARG A 29 -6.37 4.65 3.51
C ARG A 29 -6.36 3.33 2.73
N ALA A 30 -5.37 3.12 1.86
CA ALA A 30 -5.22 1.85 1.16
C ALA A 30 -4.76 0.73 2.11
N LEU A 31 -5.48 -0.40 2.05
CA LEU A 31 -4.94 -1.68 2.49
C LEU A 31 -3.94 -2.15 1.44
N VAL A 32 -2.74 -2.53 1.89
CA VAL A 32 -1.65 -2.90 0.98
C VAL A 32 -0.90 -4.14 1.46
N ASN A 33 -0.32 -4.87 0.51
CA ASN A 33 0.57 -5.98 0.78
C ASN A 33 1.96 -5.69 0.18
N PRO A 34 2.95 -5.29 1.01
CA PRO A 34 4.28 -4.95 0.51
C PRO A 34 5.05 -6.14 -0.11
N PHE A 35 4.60 -7.39 0.10
CA PHE A 35 5.21 -8.57 -0.53
C PHE A 35 4.75 -8.78 -1.97
N SER A 36 3.55 -8.33 -2.35
CA SER A 36 3.02 -8.54 -3.71
C SER A 36 3.36 -7.39 -4.66
N ASP A 37 3.34 -6.16 -4.17
CA ASP A 37 3.49 -4.95 -4.99
C ASP A 37 4.30 -3.85 -4.29
N GLY A 38 5.22 -4.26 -3.41
CA GLY A 38 6.21 -3.39 -2.80
C GLY A 38 7.60 -3.56 -3.40
N PHE A 39 8.56 -2.94 -2.73
CA PHE A 39 9.99 -3.06 -3.01
C PHE A 39 10.64 -3.93 -1.94
N SER A 40 11.47 -4.87 -2.39
CA SER A 40 12.35 -5.65 -1.51
C SER A 40 13.74 -5.01 -1.48
N LEU A 41 14.21 -4.66 -0.28
CA LEU A 41 15.51 -4.03 -0.05
C LEU A 41 16.36 -4.93 0.83
N GLU A 42 17.64 -5.09 0.53
CA GLU A 42 18.57 -5.81 1.41
C GLU A 42 18.93 -4.96 2.63
N GLY A 43 18.97 -5.57 3.82
CA GLY A 43 19.42 -4.94 5.06
C GLY A 43 20.90 -4.57 5.04
N GLY A 44 21.29 -3.58 5.84
CA GLY A 44 22.67 -3.08 5.92
C GLY A 44 23.09 -2.15 4.77
N MET A 45 22.19 -1.87 3.84
CA MET A 45 22.42 -0.99 2.69
C MET A 45 21.70 0.35 2.88
N GLN A 46 22.27 1.42 2.30
CA GLN A 46 21.63 2.74 2.27
C GLN A 46 20.93 2.96 0.93
N TYR A 47 19.65 3.32 0.98
CA TYR A 47 18.83 3.59 -0.20
C TYR A 47 18.29 5.02 -0.20
N THR A 48 18.27 5.63 -1.38
CA THR A 48 17.62 6.93 -1.60
C THR A 48 16.41 6.72 -2.50
N ALA A 49 15.21 6.94 -1.96
CA ALA A 49 13.97 6.83 -2.71
C ALA A 49 13.48 8.21 -3.17
N TYR A 50 13.16 8.32 -4.46
CA TYR A 50 12.52 9.50 -5.03
C TYR A 50 11.05 9.18 -5.32
N VAL A 51 10.16 9.96 -4.73
CA VAL A 51 8.71 9.70 -4.79
C VAL A 51 8.03 10.86 -5.47
N SER A 52 7.21 10.57 -6.48
CA SER A 52 6.32 11.54 -7.11
C SER A 52 4.87 11.12 -6.88
N MET A 53 4.01 12.10 -6.60
CA MET A 53 2.59 11.89 -6.44
C MET A 53 1.87 12.37 -7.69
N GLN A 54 1.03 11.52 -8.26
CA GLN A 54 0.12 11.87 -9.33
C GLN A 54 -1.30 11.55 -8.88
N THR A 55 -2.21 12.49 -9.09
CA THR A 55 -3.62 12.33 -8.78
C THR A 55 -4.40 12.39 -10.09
N GLN A 56 -5.32 11.44 -10.28
CA GLN A 56 -6.30 11.48 -11.36
C GLN A 56 -7.65 11.85 -10.76
N GLU A 57 -8.16 13.03 -11.13
CA GLU A 57 -9.50 13.47 -10.76
C GLU A 57 -10.45 13.12 -11.92
N LEU A 58 -11.48 12.32 -11.63
CA LEU A 58 -12.49 11.93 -12.59
C LEU A 58 -13.67 12.90 -12.52
N LEU A 59 -14.35 13.10 -13.66
CA LEU A 59 -15.49 14.01 -13.72
C LEU A 59 -16.69 13.41 -12.97
N PRO A 60 -17.40 14.20 -12.14
CA PRO A 60 -18.65 13.77 -11.52
C PRO A 60 -19.76 13.65 -12.58
N ALA A 61 -20.94 13.16 -12.20
CA ALA A 61 -22.13 13.15 -13.08
C ALA A 61 -22.31 14.50 -13.83
N PRO A 62 -22.72 14.51 -15.12
CA PRO A 62 -23.47 13.48 -15.85
C PRO A 62 -22.61 12.57 -16.75
N TYR A 63 -21.29 12.57 -16.59
CA TYR A 63 -20.44 11.67 -17.36
C TYR A 63 -20.62 10.23 -16.88
N ASP A 64 -20.87 9.32 -17.82
CA ASP A 64 -20.89 7.91 -17.53
C ASP A 64 -19.46 7.43 -17.34
N THR A 65 -19.06 7.25 -16.07
CA THR A 65 -17.70 6.89 -15.71
C THR A 65 -17.57 5.42 -15.29
N ASP A 66 -18.69 4.69 -15.11
CA ASP A 66 -18.74 3.36 -14.50
C ASP A 66 -17.89 3.24 -13.20
N CYS A 67 -17.63 4.37 -12.52
CA CYS A 67 -16.79 4.44 -11.34
C CYS A 67 -17.65 4.52 -10.08
N VAL A 68 -17.14 3.91 -9.00
CA VAL A 68 -17.75 3.99 -7.67
C VAL A 68 -16.87 4.87 -6.80
N ASP A 69 -17.45 5.94 -6.21
CA ASP A 69 -16.74 6.74 -5.20
C ASP A 69 -16.81 6.05 -3.83
N TYR A 70 -15.87 5.13 -3.62
CA TYR A 70 -15.73 4.41 -2.36
C TYR A 70 -15.48 5.33 -1.16
N LEU A 71 -14.83 6.49 -1.36
CA LEU A 71 -14.54 7.42 -0.27
C LEU A 71 -15.79 8.19 0.16
N GLU A 72 -16.63 8.58 -0.79
CA GLU A 72 -17.93 9.17 -0.51
C GLU A 72 -18.84 8.17 0.21
N MET A 73 -19.00 6.95 -0.33
CA MET A 73 -19.79 5.89 0.30
C MET A 73 -19.32 5.56 1.72
N TRP A 74 -18.00 5.49 1.95
CA TRP A 74 -17.44 5.24 3.29
C TRP A 74 -17.76 6.36 4.27
N LYS A 75 -17.73 7.63 3.82
CA LYS A 75 -18.12 8.78 4.66
C LYS A 75 -19.61 8.74 5.01
N GLU A 76 -20.47 8.42 4.03
CA GLU A 76 -21.92 8.29 4.23
C GLU A 76 -22.26 7.16 5.20
N ASN A 77 -21.47 6.08 5.20
CA ASN A 77 -21.62 4.93 6.10
C ASN A 77 -20.89 5.09 7.44
N ASN A 78 -20.75 6.32 7.96
CA ASN A 78 -20.11 6.62 9.26
C ASN A 78 -18.69 6.04 9.40
N GLY A 79 -17.93 6.02 8.31
CA GLY A 79 -16.57 5.51 8.31
C GLY A 79 -16.46 3.98 8.28
N THR A 80 -17.46 3.30 7.72
CA THR A 80 -17.46 1.85 7.51
C THR A 80 -17.61 1.49 6.04
N GLY A 81 -17.11 0.31 5.64
CA GLY A 81 -17.15 -0.17 4.26
C GLY A 81 -15.79 -0.16 3.56
N VAL A 82 -15.78 -0.62 2.30
CA VAL A 82 -14.58 -0.77 1.49
C VAL A 82 -14.13 0.56 0.88
N LEU A 83 -12.81 0.77 0.80
CA LEU A 83 -12.21 2.04 0.37
C LEU A 83 -11.67 2.02 -1.06
N ASN A 84 -11.65 0.84 -1.68
CA ASN A 84 -11.31 0.66 -3.09
C ASN A 84 -11.83 -0.71 -3.59
N HIS A 85 -11.77 -0.88 -4.91
CA HIS A 85 -12.21 -2.09 -5.59
C HIS A 85 -11.42 -3.36 -5.17
N LEU A 86 -10.10 -3.25 -4.92
CA LEU A 86 -9.29 -4.40 -4.52
C LEU A 86 -9.77 -4.98 -3.19
N VAL A 87 -10.04 -4.11 -2.22
CA VAL A 87 -10.55 -4.52 -0.90
C VAL A 87 -11.93 -5.18 -1.05
N SER A 88 -12.80 -4.67 -1.93
CA SER A 88 -14.08 -5.30 -2.23
C SER A 88 -13.93 -6.76 -2.64
N ILE A 89 -13.03 -7.05 -3.57
CA ILE A 89 -12.76 -8.43 -4.02
C ILE A 89 -12.26 -9.31 -2.86
N TYR A 90 -11.34 -8.80 -2.04
CA TYR A 90 -10.82 -9.59 -0.92
C TYR A 90 -11.93 -9.99 0.08
N TYR A 91 -12.93 -9.13 0.32
CA TYR A 91 -14.05 -9.45 1.20
C TYR A 91 -15.09 -10.37 0.57
N GLU A 92 -15.23 -10.40 -0.75
CA GLU A 92 -16.14 -11.34 -1.44
C GLU A 92 -15.60 -12.78 -1.48
N LEU A 93 -14.30 -12.96 -1.26
CA LEU A 93 -13.62 -14.26 -1.28
C LEU A 93 -13.51 -14.92 0.12
N VAL A 94 -14.08 -14.30 1.16
CA VAL A 94 -14.11 -14.78 2.56
C VAL A 94 -15.55 -15.09 2.96
#